data_AF-A0A502G595-F1
#
_entry.id   AF-A0A502G595-F1
#
_cell.length_a   1.000
_cell.length_b   1.000
_cell.length_c   1.000
_cell.angle_alpha   90.00
_cell.angle_beta   90.00
_cell.angle_gamma   90.00
#
_symmetry.space_group_name_H-M   'P 1'
#
loop_
_entity.id
_entity.type
_entity.pdbx_description
1 polymer ?
#
loop_
_entity_poly.entity_id
_entity_poly.type
_entity_poly.pdbx_seq_one_letter_code
_entity_poly.pdbx_strand_id
1 'polypeptide(L)'
;MREIRKGETVALDSALLEPKMLGSWVKIVRLTLKWSQDALAEASGLTVRTVQRVEAGERASLTTRRCLARGLGYENPDMFDDPAFAATVIQFYATVNVDQIKTEEDRHPDHLKLAVSPLETGVAVASLISACDAWVFHCDEDAPANAQSEAAGLFDLLQDYGDIWSDLTHSNRVDSQADFAPSLEALRLLGMRVYQATRAARLFGKDWVDPTPISTTVGYVTIVPIERDLSHILVPKRNGA
;
A
#
# COMPACT_ATOMS: atom_id res chain seq x y z
N MET A 1 1.13 -15.30 -39.43
CA MET A 1 -0.13 -14.54 -39.63
C MET A 1 -1.25 -15.32 -38.95
N ARG A 2 -1.71 -14.89 -37.78
CA ARG A 2 -2.91 -15.42 -37.13
C ARG A 2 -3.90 -14.26 -36.99
N GLU A 3 -5.10 -14.52 -37.47
CA GLU A 3 -6.19 -13.57 -37.69
C GLU A 3 -6.65 -12.90 -36.40
N ILE A 4 -6.89 -11.60 -36.50
CA ILE A 4 -7.57 -10.78 -35.51
C ILE A 4 -9.06 -11.12 -35.60
N ARG A 5 -9.63 -11.78 -34.58
CA ARG A 5 -11.08 -11.91 -34.44
C ARG A 5 -11.66 -10.65 -33.81
N LYS A 6 -12.52 -9.99 -34.59
CA LYS A 6 -13.44 -8.93 -34.17
C LYS A 6 -14.38 -9.42 -33.07
N GLY A 7 -14.57 -8.58 -32.06
CA GLY A 7 -15.85 -8.43 -31.36
C GLY A 7 -16.18 -9.52 -30.36
N GLU A 8 -15.39 -9.62 -29.28
CA GLU A 8 -15.89 -10.24 -28.06
C GLU A 8 -16.62 -9.15 -27.26
N THR A 9 -17.90 -8.98 -27.59
CA THR A 9 -18.84 -8.20 -26.80
C THR A 9 -18.96 -8.93 -25.47
N VAL A 10 -18.36 -8.38 -24.41
CA VAL A 10 -18.55 -8.88 -23.04
C VAL A 10 -20.05 -8.86 -22.77
N ALA A 11 -20.66 -10.03 -22.72
CA ALA A 11 -22.06 -10.19 -22.37
C ALA A 11 -22.25 -9.66 -20.94
N LEU A 12 -22.86 -8.47 -20.82
CA LEU A 12 -23.29 -7.86 -19.56
C LEU A 12 -24.53 -8.62 -19.03
N ASP A 13 -24.38 -9.90 -18.76
CA ASP A 13 -25.45 -10.69 -18.15
C ASP A 13 -25.36 -10.57 -16.62
N SER A 14 -26.41 -9.99 -16.03
CA SER A 14 -26.65 -9.72 -14.61
C SER A 14 -25.81 -8.61 -13.95
N ALA A 15 -25.85 -7.39 -14.50
CA ALA A 15 -25.19 -6.20 -13.95
C ALA A 15 -25.85 -5.66 -12.66
N LEU A 16 -25.85 -6.44 -11.58
CA LEU A 16 -26.11 -5.92 -10.23
C LEU A 16 -24.77 -5.49 -9.62
N LEU A 17 -24.78 -4.34 -8.94
CA LEU A 17 -23.58 -3.84 -8.28
C LEU A 17 -23.17 -4.79 -7.15
N GLU A 18 -21.94 -5.32 -7.20
CA GLU A 18 -21.43 -6.18 -6.15
C GLU A 18 -21.47 -5.47 -4.78
N PRO A 19 -21.75 -6.19 -3.66
CA PRO A 19 -21.88 -5.59 -2.33
C PRO A 19 -20.69 -4.72 -1.92
N LYS A 20 -19.46 -5.14 -2.25
CA LYS A 20 -18.24 -4.36 -1.99
C LYS A 20 -18.22 -3.06 -2.78
N MET A 21 -18.54 -3.11 -4.08
CA MET A 21 -18.61 -1.90 -4.93
C MET A 21 -19.69 -0.94 -4.47
N LEU A 22 -20.83 -1.47 -4.03
CA LEU A 22 -21.91 -0.67 -3.44
C LEU A 22 -21.47 0.03 -2.15
N GLY A 23 -20.81 -0.71 -1.25
CA GLY A 23 -20.28 -0.15 0.00
C GLY A 23 -19.30 0.99 -0.26
N SER A 24 -18.35 0.78 -1.17
CA SER A 24 -17.40 1.81 -1.58
C SER A 24 -18.08 3.02 -2.22
N TRP A 25 -19.08 2.79 -3.07
CA TRP A 25 -19.82 3.87 -3.74
C TRP A 25 -20.59 4.73 -2.73
N VAL A 26 -21.30 4.08 -1.80
CA VAL A 26 -22.01 4.75 -0.69
C VAL A 26 -21.05 5.62 0.12
N LYS A 27 -19.86 5.10 0.43
CA LYS A 27 -18.82 5.84 1.15
C LYS A 27 -18.31 7.05 0.37
N ILE A 28 -18.05 6.90 -0.94
CA ILE A 28 -17.60 7.99 -1.82
C ILE A 28 -18.62 9.12 -1.85
N VAL A 29 -19.90 8.79 -2.09
CA VAL A 29 -20.98 9.79 -2.15
C VAL A 29 -21.13 10.49 -0.79
N ARG A 30 -21.14 9.72 0.31
CA ARG A 30 -21.21 10.29 1.66
C ARG A 30 -20.08 11.28 1.96
N LEU A 31 -18.84 10.92 1.63
CA LEU A 31 -17.68 11.79 1.85
C LEU A 31 -17.69 13.01 0.94
N THR A 32 -18.23 12.89 -0.27
CA THR A 32 -18.45 14.01 -1.20
C THR A 32 -19.45 15.00 -0.63
N LEU A 33 -20.50 14.49 0.03
CA LEU A 33 -21.49 15.29 0.77
C LEU A 33 -20.98 15.80 2.14
N LYS A 34 -19.73 15.49 2.52
CA LYS A 34 -19.12 15.84 3.82
C LYS A 34 -19.87 15.28 5.04
N TRP A 35 -20.50 14.13 4.90
CA TRP A 35 -21.28 13.50 5.97
C TRP A 35 -20.47 12.46 6.76
N SER A 36 -20.71 12.38 8.07
CA SER A 36 -20.27 11.26 8.91
C SER A 36 -21.15 10.02 8.68
N GLN A 37 -20.70 8.85 9.15
CA GLN A 37 -21.54 7.64 9.12
C GLN A 37 -22.84 7.83 9.93
N ASP A 38 -22.79 8.59 11.03
CA ASP A 38 -23.97 8.95 11.82
C ASP A 38 -24.96 9.81 11.02
N ALA A 39 -24.46 10.82 10.29
CA ALA A 39 -25.28 11.69 9.47
C ALA A 39 -25.98 10.93 8.32
N LEU A 40 -25.27 9.99 7.67
CA LEU A 40 -25.90 9.14 6.65
C LEU A 40 -26.93 8.18 7.26
N ALA A 41 -26.66 7.64 8.45
CA ALA A 41 -27.58 6.76 9.15
C ALA A 41 -28.90 7.49 9.46
N GLU A 42 -28.80 8.72 9.98
CA GLU A 42 -29.94 9.60 10.23
C GLU A 42 -30.71 9.91 8.94
N ALA A 43 -30.03 10.37 7.89
CA ALA A 43 -30.66 10.69 6.61
C ALA A 43 -31.34 9.48 5.93
N SER A 44 -30.82 8.27 6.16
CA SER A 44 -31.35 7.03 5.57
C SER A 44 -32.39 6.33 6.46
N GLY A 45 -32.62 6.80 7.69
CA GLY A 45 -33.43 6.07 8.67
C GLY A 45 -32.86 4.69 9.04
N LEU A 46 -31.53 4.56 9.03
CA LEU A 46 -30.80 3.33 9.35
C LEU A 46 -30.00 3.49 10.63
N THR A 47 -29.49 2.38 11.17
CA THR A 47 -28.51 2.45 12.26
C THR A 47 -27.11 2.71 11.69
N VAL A 48 -26.26 3.37 12.48
CA VAL A 48 -24.83 3.58 12.17
C VAL A 48 -24.13 2.25 11.87
N ARG A 49 -24.46 1.20 12.65
CA ARG A 49 -23.95 -0.16 12.45
C ARG A 49 -24.35 -0.72 11.08
N THR A 50 -25.57 -0.44 10.61
CA THR A 50 -26.02 -0.86 9.28
C THR A 50 -25.23 -0.14 8.19
N VAL A 51 -25.01 1.17 8.33
CA VAL A 51 -24.18 1.94 7.38
C VAL A 51 -22.74 1.41 7.35
N GLN A 52 -22.13 1.20 8.51
CA GLN A 52 -20.78 0.63 8.63
C GLN A 52 -20.65 -0.74 7.96
N ARG A 53 -21.60 -1.65 8.19
CA ARG A 53 -21.62 -2.98 7.55
C ARG A 53 -21.71 -2.87 6.03
N VAL A 54 -22.56 -1.97 5.52
CA VAL A 54 -22.68 -1.76 4.08
C VAL A 54 -21.40 -1.16 3.50
N GLU A 55 -20.82 -0.15 4.13
CA GLU A 55 -19.53 0.43 3.69
C GLU A 55 -18.36 -0.56 3.78
N ALA A 56 -18.44 -1.56 4.66
CA ALA A 56 -17.50 -2.68 4.74
C ALA A 56 -17.73 -3.75 3.65
N GLY A 57 -18.75 -3.58 2.80
CA GLY A 57 -19.03 -4.48 1.69
C GLY A 57 -19.87 -5.71 2.06
N GLU A 58 -20.51 -5.71 3.23
CA GLU A 58 -21.46 -6.77 3.58
C GLU A 58 -22.75 -6.66 2.75
N ARG A 59 -23.39 -7.81 2.49
CA ARG A 59 -24.68 -7.84 1.78
C ARG A 59 -25.75 -7.05 2.55
N ALA A 60 -26.36 -6.08 1.87
CA ALA A 60 -27.53 -5.37 2.35
C ALA A 60 -28.82 -5.94 1.74
N SER A 61 -29.91 -5.87 2.49
CA SER A 61 -31.24 -6.19 1.96
C SER A 61 -31.68 -5.14 0.94
N LEU A 62 -32.64 -5.49 0.07
CA LEU A 62 -33.26 -4.54 -0.87
C LEU A 62 -33.80 -3.30 -0.13
N THR A 63 -34.46 -3.50 1.01
CA THR A 63 -34.96 -2.40 1.85
C THR A 63 -33.83 -1.48 2.32
N THR A 64 -32.72 -2.04 2.79
CA THR A 64 -31.55 -1.26 3.21
C THR A 64 -30.95 -0.46 2.06
N ARG A 65 -30.85 -1.03 0.86
CA ARG A 65 -30.35 -0.34 -0.32
C ARG A 65 -31.27 0.82 -0.74
N ARG A 66 -32.59 0.62 -0.71
CA ARG A 66 -33.58 1.68 -0.95
C ARG A 66 -33.50 2.82 0.06
N CYS A 67 -33.33 2.50 1.34
CA CYS A 67 -33.14 3.51 2.39
C CYS A 67 -31.87 4.34 2.15
N LEU A 68 -30.76 3.69 1.80
CA LEU A 68 -29.51 4.38 1.47
C LEU A 68 -29.63 5.24 0.20
N ALA A 69 -30.28 4.74 -0.84
CA ALA A 69 -30.51 5.51 -2.07
C ALA A 69 -31.27 6.81 -1.77
N ARG A 70 -32.36 6.71 -1.00
CA ARG A 70 -33.11 7.89 -0.56
C ARG A 70 -32.29 8.82 0.33
N GLY A 71 -31.57 8.27 1.32
CA GLY A 71 -30.75 9.05 2.23
C GLY A 71 -29.62 9.82 1.52
N LEU A 72 -29.08 9.26 0.44
CA LEU A 72 -28.08 9.90 -0.42
C LEU A 72 -28.67 10.85 -1.48
N GLY A 73 -30.00 11.01 -1.50
CA GLY A 73 -30.69 11.95 -2.39
C GLY A 73 -30.98 11.44 -3.81
N TYR A 74 -30.93 10.13 -4.05
CA TYR A 74 -31.37 9.57 -5.33
C TYR A 74 -32.90 9.58 -5.44
N GLU A 75 -33.42 10.09 -6.56
CA GLU A 75 -34.87 10.14 -6.84
C GLU A 75 -35.47 8.74 -6.99
N ASN A 76 -34.74 7.83 -7.65
CA ASN A 76 -35.13 6.44 -7.79
C ASN A 76 -34.66 5.62 -6.57
N PRO A 77 -35.58 5.08 -5.73
CA PRO A 77 -35.18 4.24 -4.61
C PRO A 77 -34.51 2.93 -5.03
N ASP A 78 -34.77 2.46 -6.27
CA ASP A 78 -34.18 1.26 -6.84
C ASP A 78 -32.89 1.55 -7.64
N MET A 79 -32.31 2.75 -7.50
CA MET A 79 -31.10 3.16 -8.23
C MET A 79 -29.95 2.13 -8.12
N PHE A 80 -29.74 1.56 -6.93
CA PHE A 80 -28.66 0.58 -6.72
C PHE A 80 -28.91 -0.82 -7.30
N ASP A 81 -30.12 -1.04 -7.81
CA ASP A 81 -30.54 -2.26 -8.52
C ASP A 81 -30.74 -2.02 -10.02
N ASP A 82 -30.56 -0.79 -10.49
CA ASP A 82 -30.65 -0.43 -11.90
C ASP A 82 -29.38 -0.89 -12.66
N PRO A 83 -29.51 -1.78 -13.67
CA PRO A 83 -28.37 -2.23 -14.47
C PRO A 83 -27.62 -1.09 -15.17
N ALA A 84 -28.30 -0.01 -15.58
CA ALA A 84 -27.67 1.13 -16.23
C ALA A 84 -26.80 1.93 -15.24
N PHE A 85 -27.29 2.07 -14.02
CA PHE A 85 -26.52 2.66 -12.93
C PHE A 85 -25.31 1.79 -12.57
N ALA A 86 -25.50 0.48 -12.45
CA ALA A 86 -24.42 -0.45 -12.16
C ALA A 86 -23.32 -0.39 -13.22
N ALA A 87 -23.68 -0.36 -14.51
CA ALA A 87 -22.73 -0.19 -15.62
C ALA A 87 -21.96 1.14 -15.51
N THR A 88 -22.64 2.24 -15.15
CA THR A 88 -22.01 3.56 -14.97
C THR A 88 -21.00 3.55 -13.82
N VAL A 89 -21.35 2.94 -12.70
CA VAL A 89 -20.48 2.84 -11.52
C VAL A 89 -19.29 1.92 -11.82
N ILE A 90 -19.50 0.79 -12.49
CA ILE A 90 -18.42 -0.11 -12.92
C ILE A 90 -17.46 0.62 -13.87
N GLN A 91 -17.99 1.37 -14.85
CA GLN A 91 -17.17 2.17 -15.75
C GLN A 91 -16.40 3.25 -15.00
N PHE A 92 -17.04 3.94 -14.04
CA PHE A 92 -16.34 4.90 -13.17
C PHE A 92 -15.16 4.23 -12.44
N TYR A 93 -15.38 3.05 -11.86
CA TYR A 93 -14.31 2.27 -11.23
C TYR A 93 -13.28 1.69 -12.20
N ALA A 94 -13.59 1.57 -13.50
CA ALA A 94 -12.61 1.17 -14.52
C ALA A 94 -11.77 2.36 -14.99
N THR A 95 -12.33 3.58 -14.96
CA THR A 95 -11.66 4.81 -15.43
C THR A 95 -10.83 5.46 -14.32
N VAL A 96 -11.32 5.43 -13.08
CA VAL A 96 -10.52 5.64 -11.89
C VAL A 96 -9.78 4.32 -11.68
N ASN A 97 -8.45 4.24 -11.81
CA ASN A 97 -7.67 2.99 -11.69
C ASN A 97 -7.93 2.28 -10.33
N VAL A 98 -8.99 1.49 -10.21
CA VAL A 98 -9.42 0.86 -8.94
C VAL A 98 -8.74 -0.47 -8.69
N ASP A 99 -7.77 -0.82 -9.54
CA ASP A 99 -6.67 -1.65 -9.10
C ASP A 99 -5.85 -1.04 -7.95
N GLN A 100 -5.95 0.27 -7.68
CA GLN A 100 -5.34 0.94 -6.52
C GLN A 100 -6.29 1.13 -5.31
N ILE A 101 -7.59 0.86 -5.44
CA ILE A 101 -8.56 0.86 -4.30
C ILE A 101 -9.15 -0.54 -4.07
N LYS A 102 -8.39 -1.60 -4.39
CA LYS A 102 -8.34 -2.72 -3.46
C LYS A 102 -7.37 -2.30 -2.39
N THR A 103 -7.82 -2.16 -1.16
CA THR A 103 -6.89 -2.11 -0.03
C THR A 103 -5.94 -3.27 -0.24
N GLU A 104 -4.66 -3.03 -0.49
CA GLU A 104 -3.69 -4.10 -0.71
C GLU A 104 -3.66 -5.12 0.45
N GLU A 105 -4.20 -4.72 1.60
CA GLU A 105 -4.55 -5.54 2.76
C GLU A 105 -5.47 -6.73 2.43
N ASP A 106 -6.42 -6.62 1.49
CA ASP A 106 -7.33 -7.69 1.07
C ASP A 106 -6.66 -8.65 0.05
N ARG A 107 -5.64 -8.18 -0.70
CA ARG A 107 -4.87 -8.99 -1.66
C ARG A 107 -3.72 -9.74 -0.97
N HIS A 108 -3.22 -9.19 0.13
CA HIS A 108 -2.12 -9.75 0.91
C HIS A 108 -2.45 -9.71 2.42
N PRO A 109 -3.36 -10.58 2.90
CA PRO A 109 -3.75 -10.62 4.32
C PRO A 109 -2.56 -10.85 5.26
N ASP A 110 -1.52 -11.49 4.73
CA ASP A 110 -0.25 -11.74 5.41
C ASP A 110 0.75 -10.60 5.29
N HIS A 111 0.39 -9.42 4.79
CA HIS A 111 1.29 -8.27 4.69
C HIS A 111 0.84 -7.10 5.59
N LEU A 112 1.82 -6.37 6.10
CA LEU A 112 1.70 -5.18 6.92
C LEU A 112 2.06 -3.97 6.06
N LYS A 113 1.24 -2.91 6.14
CA LYS A 113 1.62 -1.60 5.60
C LYS A 113 2.59 -0.91 6.54
N LEU A 114 3.77 -0.58 6.02
CA LEU A 114 4.78 0.17 6.74
C LEU A 114 4.92 1.55 6.08
N ALA A 115 4.75 2.61 6.87
CA ALA A 115 4.96 3.97 6.38
C ALA A 115 6.43 4.17 6.01
N VAL A 116 6.68 4.82 4.88
CA VAL A 116 8.04 5.13 4.43
C VAL A 116 8.32 6.63 4.52
N SER A 117 9.60 6.98 4.57
CA SER A 117 10.07 8.35 4.44
C SER A 117 11.26 8.41 3.48
N PRO A 118 11.48 9.54 2.79
CA PRO A 118 12.64 9.70 1.90
C PRO A 118 13.98 9.51 2.64
N LEU A 119 14.94 8.88 1.96
CA LEU A 119 16.30 8.67 2.43
C LEU A 119 17.26 9.44 1.51
N GLU A 120 17.48 10.72 1.81
CA GLU A 120 18.12 11.65 0.86
C GLU A 120 19.54 12.06 1.26
N THR A 121 19.98 11.75 2.48
CA THR A 121 21.27 12.22 3.00
C THR A 121 22.03 11.12 3.71
N GLY A 122 23.37 11.20 3.67
CA GLY A 122 24.23 10.28 4.42
C GLY A 122 23.99 10.32 5.94
N VAL A 123 23.56 11.46 6.49
CA VAL A 123 23.14 11.59 7.90
C VAL A 123 21.92 10.70 8.18
N ALA A 124 20.92 10.73 7.30
CA ALA A 124 19.74 9.88 7.42
C ALA A 124 20.10 8.39 7.28
N VAL A 125 21.06 8.06 6.42
CA VAL A 125 21.59 6.69 6.30
C VAL A 125 22.29 6.23 7.58
N ALA A 126 23.23 7.01 8.12
CA ALA A 126 23.90 6.68 9.37
C ALA A 126 22.91 6.53 10.54
N SER A 127 21.87 7.37 10.59
CA SER A 127 20.80 7.28 11.59
C SER A 127 20.01 5.98 11.44
N LEU A 128 19.74 5.56 10.19
CA LEU A 128 19.05 4.33 9.88
C LEU A 128 19.88 3.10 10.29
N ILE A 129 21.17 3.08 9.95
CA ILE A 129 22.08 1.98 10.32
C ILE A 129 22.16 1.83 11.83
N SER A 130 22.26 2.95 12.55
CA SER A 130 22.30 2.92 14.01
C SER A 130 21.02 2.41 14.67
N ALA A 131 19.90 2.38 13.95
CA ALA A 131 18.59 1.97 14.46
C ALA A 131 18.19 0.55 14.04
N CYS A 132 18.94 -0.10 13.16
CA CYS A 132 18.58 -1.40 12.57
C CYS A 132 19.61 -2.47 12.90
N ASP A 133 19.13 -3.70 13.10
CA ASP A 133 19.96 -4.89 13.30
C ASP A 133 19.90 -5.85 12.10
N ALA A 134 18.99 -5.61 11.15
CA ALA A 134 18.77 -6.42 9.96
C ALA A 134 18.22 -5.58 8.82
N TRP A 135 18.40 -6.04 7.59
CA TRP A 135 18.05 -5.29 6.39
C TRP A 135 17.17 -6.07 5.42
N VAL A 136 16.28 -5.34 4.75
CA VAL A 136 15.57 -5.78 3.56
C VAL A 136 15.71 -4.70 2.50
N PHE A 137 16.23 -5.09 1.35
CA PHE A 137 16.49 -4.20 0.23
C PHE A 137 15.60 -4.53 -0.95
N HIS A 138 15.11 -3.48 -1.63
CA HIS A 138 14.33 -3.62 -2.83
C HIS A 138 14.65 -2.50 -3.82
N CYS A 139 14.87 -2.86 -5.07
CA CYS A 139 14.90 -1.93 -6.19
C CYS A 139 13.78 -2.32 -7.15
N ASP A 140 13.02 -1.34 -7.60
CA ASP A 140 11.92 -1.51 -8.53
C ASP A 140 12.39 -2.17 -9.82
N GLU A 141 11.64 -3.15 -10.33
CA GLU A 141 11.99 -3.88 -11.56
C GLU A 141 11.98 -2.95 -12.79
N ASP A 142 11.21 -1.87 -12.74
CA ASP A 142 11.14 -0.86 -13.79
C ASP A 142 12.35 0.09 -13.80
N ALA A 143 13.26 -0.01 -12.82
CA ALA A 143 14.48 0.79 -12.79
C ALA A 143 15.41 0.44 -13.96
N PRO A 144 16.07 1.43 -14.61
CA PRO A 144 17.01 1.15 -15.68
C PRO A 144 18.23 0.39 -15.16
N ALA A 145 18.89 -0.39 -16.03
CA ALA A 145 19.97 -1.31 -15.63
C ALA A 145 21.14 -0.63 -14.88
N ASN A 146 21.48 0.61 -15.23
CA ASN A 146 22.48 1.39 -14.51
C ASN A 146 21.99 1.79 -13.10
N ALA A 147 20.72 2.15 -12.93
CA ALA A 147 20.15 2.42 -11.62
C ALA A 147 20.06 1.15 -10.74
N GLN A 148 19.75 -0.01 -11.33
CA GLN A 148 19.80 -1.29 -10.61
C GLN A 148 21.22 -1.62 -10.13
N SER A 149 22.23 -1.33 -10.95
CA SER A 149 23.64 -1.51 -10.56
C SER A 149 24.05 -0.56 -9.42
N GLU A 150 23.65 0.71 -9.49
CA GLU A 150 23.91 1.68 -8.40
C GLU A 150 23.16 1.32 -7.11
N ALA A 151 21.92 0.82 -7.25
CA ALA A 151 21.14 0.32 -6.12
C ALA A 151 21.83 -0.85 -5.41
N ALA A 152 22.32 -1.83 -6.17
CA ALA A 152 23.08 -2.95 -5.61
C ALA A 152 24.32 -2.47 -4.83
N GLY A 153 25.09 -1.53 -5.39
CA GLY A 153 26.24 -0.95 -4.70
C GLY A 153 25.88 -0.22 -3.41
N LEU A 154 24.76 0.50 -3.37
CA LEU A 154 24.26 1.10 -2.13
C LEU A 154 23.84 0.03 -1.10
N PHE A 155 23.20 -1.05 -1.53
CA PHE A 155 22.78 -2.14 -0.66
C PHE A 155 23.97 -2.87 -0.03
N ASP A 156 25.00 -3.17 -0.83
CA ASP A 156 26.25 -3.77 -0.35
C ASP A 156 26.90 -2.86 0.71
N LEU A 157 27.00 -1.56 0.43
CA LEU A 157 27.57 -0.58 1.36
C LEU A 157 26.78 -0.47 2.67
N LEU A 158 25.44 -0.48 2.60
CA LEU A 158 24.56 -0.50 3.78
C LEU A 158 24.76 -1.75 4.63
N GLN A 159 24.91 -2.91 3.97
CA GLN A 159 25.13 -4.18 4.65
C GLN A 159 26.50 -4.22 5.31
N ASP A 160 27.56 -3.85 4.59
CA ASP A 160 28.92 -3.78 5.11
C ASP A 160 29.00 -2.88 6.36
N TYR A 161 28.41 -1.68 6.29
CA TYR A 161 28.37 -0.78 7.44
C TYR A 161 27.49 -1.29 8.57
N GLY A 162 26.35 -1.94 8.26
CA GLY A 162 25.47 -2.55 9.25
C GLY A 162 26.17 -3.64 10.05
N ASP A 163 26.94 -4.50 9.39
CA ASP A 163 27.63 -5.63 10.00
C ASP A 163 28.74 -5.20 10.97
N ILE A 164 29.41 -4.07 10.71
CA ILE A 164 30.52 -3.57 11.55
C ILE A 164 30.14 -2.37 12.42
N TRP A 165 28.88 -1.91 12.39
CA TRP A 165 28.50 -0.61 12.96
C TRP A 165 28.84 -0.47 14.44
N SER A 166 28.63 -1.54 15.22
CA SER A 166 28.93 -1.59 16.65
C SER A 166 30.41 -1.42 16.96
N ASP A 167 31.28 -1.84 16.04
CA ASP A 167 32.72 -1.89 16.20
C ASP A 167 33.40 -0.59 15.73
N LEU A 168 32.68 0.23 14.96
CA LEU A 168 33.14 1.54 14.53
C LEU A 168 33.20 2.54 15.68
N THR A 169 34.25 3.36 15.68
CA THR A 169 34.36 4.52 16.56
C THR A 169 33.30 5.57 16.22
N HIS A 170 32.95 6.43 17.18
CA HIS A 170 32.00 7.52 16.94
C HIS A 170 32.43 8.43 15.78
N SER A 171 33.72 8.71 15.64
CA SER A 171 34.24 9.50 14.51
C SER A 171 34.01 8.78 13.17
N ASN A 172 34.31 7.48 13.09
CA ASN A 172 34.11 6.73 11.84
C ASN A 172 32.62 6.61 11.47
N ARG A 173 31.71 6.55 12.46
CA ARG A 173 30.26 6.62 12.20
C ARG A 173 29.85 7.95 11.60
N VAL A 174 30.49 9.06 12.00
CA VAL A 174 30.25 10.37 11.38
C VAL A 174 30.84 10.42 9.97
N ASP A 175 32.05 9.91 9.79
CA ASP A 175 32.74 9.91 8.49
C ASP A 175 31.97 9.08 7.43
N SER A 176 31.31 7.98 7.85
CA SER A 176 30.50 7.12 6.98
C SER A 176 29.42 7.88 6.19
N GLN A 177 28.95 9.03 6.68
CA GLN A 177 27.95 9.85 6.00
C GLN A 177 28.43 10.31 4.62
N ALA A 178 29.73 10.58 4.47
CA ALA A 178 30.32 10.98 3.21
C ALA A 178 30.39 9.84 2.18
N ASP A 179 30.39 8.59 2.64
CA ASP A 179 30.50 7.41 1.77
C ASP A 179 29.17 7.10 1.07
N PHE A 180 28.03 7.40 1.71
CA PHE A 180 26.69 7.16 1.14
C PHE A 180 26.23 8.27 0.19
N ALA A 181 26.70 9.50 0.39
CA ALA A 181 26.23 10.66 -0.36
C ALA A 181 26.41 10.52 -1.89
N PRO A 182 27.54 10.01 -2.41
CA PRO A 182 27.71 9.78 -3.85
C PRO A 182 26.68 8.81 -4.43
N SER A 183 26.39 7.69 -3.76
CA SER A 183 25.42 6.70 -4.25
C SER A 183 24.00 7.25 -4.26
N LEU A 184 23.60 8.00 -3.21
CA LEU A 184 22.29 8.66 -3.18
C LEU A 184 22.14 9.69 -4.30
N GLU A 185 23.18 10.49 -4.55
CA GLU A 185 23.18 11.47 -5.62
C GLU A 185 23.18 10.81 -7.00
N ALA A 186 23.95 9.74 -7.21
CA ALA A 186 23.95 8.97 -8.45
C ALA A 186 22.55 8.42 -8.77
N LEU A 187 21.90 7.80 -7.79
CA LEU A 187 20.52 7.31 -7.92
C LEU A 187 19.55 8.46 -8.26
N ARG A 188 19.68 9.62 -7.61
CA ARG A 188 18.87 10.80 -7.89
C ARG A 188 19.07 11.31 -9.33
N LEU A 189 20.31 11.37 -9.81
CA LEU A 189 20.65 11.77 -11.18
C LEU A 189 20.14 10.77 -12.23
N LEU A 190 20.01 9.49 -11.86
CA LEU A 190 19.39 8.45 -12.67
C LEU A 190 17.86 8.46 -12.63
N GLY A 191 17.25 9.44 -11.96
CA GLY A 191 15.80 9.56 -11.88
C GLY A 191 15.18 8.57 -10.89
N MET A 192 15.90 8.23 -9.81
CA MET A 192 15.41 7.37 -8.75
C MET A 192 15.16 8.15 -7.46
N ARG A 193 14.28 7.62 -6.62
CA ARG A 193 14.06 8.00 -5.23
C ARG A 193 14.38 6.84 -4.32
N VAL A 194 14.96 7.14 -3.16
CA VAL A 194 15.26 6.16 -2.12
C VAL A 194 14.36 6.44 -0.93
N TYR A 195 13.68 5.41 -0.45
CA TYR A 195 12.79 5.45 0.71
C TYR A 195 13.29 4.50 1.79
N GLN A 196 13.07 4.86 3.05
CA GLN A 196 13.38 4.05 4.21
C GLN A 196 12.17 3.84 5.11
N ALA A 197 12.17 2.71 5.80
CA ALA A 197 11.28 2.44 6.93
C ALA A 197 11.93 1.47 7.92
N THR A 198 11.41 1.43 9.15
CA THR A 198 11.89 0.51 10.19
C THR A 198 10.74 -0.23 10.85
N ARG A 199 10.98 -1.47 11.27
CA ARG A 199 9.99 -2.28 11.98
C ARG A 199 10.65 -3.11 13.08
N ALA A 200 10.16 -2.95 14.31
CA ALA A 200 10.49 -3.86 15.40
C ALA A 200 9.91 -5.26 15.09
N ALA A 201 10.74 -6.29 15.21
CA ALA A 201 10.38 -7.67 15.00
C ALA A 201 10.96 -8.55 16.12
N ARG A 202 10.44 -9.78 16.22
CA ARG A 202 10.96 -10.81 17.12
C ARG A 202 11.32 -12.02 16.30
N LEU A 203 12.58 -12.42 16.35
CA LEU A 203 13.08 -13.63 15.72
C LEU A 203 12.88 -14.81 16.67
N PHE A 204 12.38 -15.91 16.12
CA PHE A 204 12.20 -17.18 16.82
C PHE A 204 12.62 -18.30 15.88
N GLY A 205 13.52 -19.17 16.35
CA GLY A 205 13.85 -20.41 15.66
C GLY A 205 13.17 -21.60 16.32
N LYS A 206 12.50 -22.42 15.52
CA LYS A 206 11.79 -23.62 15.99
C LYS A 206 12.72 -24.63 16.68
N ASP A 207 14.00 -24.66 16.27
CA ASP A 207 15.02 -25.59 16.75
C ASP A 207 16.08 -24.91 17.65
N TRP A 208 15.82 -23.69 18.14
CA TRP A 208 16.75 -23.03 19.05
C TRP A 208 16.82 -23.75 20.40
N VAL A 209 18.04 -23.91 20.92
CA VAL A 209 18.29 -24.49 22.25
C VAL A 209 17.65 -23.62 23.35
N ASP A 210 17.66 -22.30 23.16
CA ASP A 210 16.91 -21.33 23.95
C ASP A 210 15.75 -20.75 23.11
N PRO A 211 14.48 -21.00 23.47
CA PRO A 211 13.33 -20.51 22.73
C PRO A 211 13.02 -19.02 22.96
N THR A 212 13.84 -18.30 23.72
CA THR A 212 13.66 -16.87 24.00
C THR A 212 13.74 -16.05 22.69
N PRO A 213 12.68 -15.32 22.30
CA PRO A 213 12.71 -14.54 21.07
C PRO A 213 13.72 -13.39 21.15
N ILE A 214 14.55 -13.26 20.13
CA ILE A 214 15.49 -12.14 20.01
C ILE A 214 14.74 -10.95 19.41
N SER A 215 14.75 -9.82 20.11
CA SER A 215 14.19 -8.57 19.58
C SER A 215 15.17 -7.97 18.57
N THR A 216 14.65 -7.52 17.44
CA THR A 216 15.43 -6.93 16.34
C THR A 216 14.65 -5.79 15.72
N THR A 217 15.34 -4.82 15.14
CA THR A 217 14.75 -3.81 14.27
C THR A 217 15.18 -4.06 12.83
N VAL A 218 14.21 -4.30 11.95
CA VAL A 218 14.45 -4.49 10.53
C VAL A 218 14.36 -3.15 9.81
N GLY A 219 15.42 -2.75 9.14
CA GLY A 219 15.47 -1.62 8.21
C GLY A 219 15.06 -2.04 6.80
N TYR A 220 14.22 -1.23 6.16
CA TYR A 220 13.78 -1.41 4.79
C TYR A 220 14.32 -0.25 3.97
N VAL A 221 15.03 -0.54 2.88
CA VAL A 221 15.43 0.47 1.90
C VAL A 221 14.84 0.08 0.55
N THR A 222 14.06 0.99 -0.03
CA THR A 222 13.33 0.77 -1.28
C THR A 222 13.65 1.88 -2.28
N ILE A 223 14.08 1.50 -3.48
CA ILE A 223 14.47 2.40 -4.54
C ILE A 223 13.46 2.30 -5.68
N VAL A 224 12.84 3.42 -6.06
CA VAL A 224 11.79 3.50 -7.09
C VAL A 224 12.04 4.63 -8.08
N PRO A 225 11.47 4.59 -9.31
CA PRO A 225 11.52 5.72 -10.23
C PRO A 225 10.96 7.01 -9.62
N ILE A 226 11.50 8.17 -10.01
CA ILE A 226 11.19 9.48 -9.42
C ILE A 226 9.73 9.91 -9.58
N GLU A 227 9.01 9.29 -10.51
CA GLU A 227 7.58 9.49 -10.74
C GLU A 227 6.72 8.78 -9.69
N ARG A 228 7.26 7.77 -9.00
CA ARG A 228 6.56 7.05 -7.92
C ARG A 228 6.81 7.77 -6.59
N ASP A 229 5.73 8.25 -6.00
CA ASP A 229 5.74 8.81 -4.64
C ASP A 229 5.15 7.79 -3.65
N LEU A 230 6.02 7.17 -2.85
CA LEU A 230 5.61 6.17 -1.89
C LEU A 230 5.27 6.82 -0.55
N SER A 231 4.08 6.50 -0.03
CA SER A 231 3.71 6.79 1.36
C SER A 231 3.87 5.56 2.26
N HIS A 232 3.77 4.35 1.68
CA HIS A 232 3.85 3.09 2.39
C HIS A 232 4.45 2.00 1.50
N ILE A 233 4.99 0.95 2.11
CA ILE A 233 5.34 -0.33 1.49
C ILE A 233 4.58 -1.47 2.16
N LEU A 234 4.36 -2.56 1.42
CA LEU A 234 3.83 -3.80 1.98
C LEU A 234 4.96 -4.74 2.35
N VAL A 235 4.97 -5.22 3.58
CA VAL A 235 5.98 -6.16 4.06
C VAL A 235 5.29 -7.40 4.67
N PRO A 236 5.78 -8.62 4.44
CA PRO A 236 5.19 -9.81 5.07
C PRO A 236 5.14 -9.70 6.60
N LYS A 237 4.00 -10.06 7.20
CA LYS A 237 3.76 -10.10 8.66
C LYS A 237 4.58 -11.18 9.34
N ARG A 238 4.81 -12.29 8.66
CA ARG A 238 5.72 -13.35 9.07
C ARG A 238 6.93 -13.32 8.14
N ASN A 239 8.11 -13.11 8.70
CA ASN A 239 9.33 -13.52 8.03
C ASN A 239 9.26 -15.05 7.96
N GLY A 240 9.16 -15.61 6.76
CA GLY A 240 9.04 -17.06 6.56
C GLY A 240 10.15 -17.78 7.33
N ALA A 241 9.74 -18.76 8.13
CA ALA A 241 10.63 -19.80 8.64
C ALA A 241 10.86 -20.84 7.55
#